data_AF-A0A660YM17-F1
#
_entry.id   AF-A0A660YM17-F1
#
_cell.length_a   1.000
_cell.length_b   1.000
_cell.length_c   1.000
_cell.angle_alpha   90.00
_cell.angle_beta   90.00
_cell.angle_gamma   90.00
#
_symmetry.space_group_name_H-M   'P 1'
#
loop_
_entity.id
_entity.type
_entity.pdbx_description
1 polymer ?
#
loop_
_entity_poly.entity_id
_entity_poly.type
_entity_poly.pdbx_seq_one_letter_code
_entity_poly.pdbx_strand_id
1 'polypeptide(L)'
;MSSIYPDQQALEATEEILNLIRNYGYDKSMEESFLSEKDVLLITYGDSLKRDNEKPLKTLYDFYIKDLKDAFSFIHILPFFPYSSDDGFSVIDYKKVNPELGDWPDIEHFNSHCKLMFDFVLNHISSKSRWFKRYLNQENGFADLAIEVDPNEDVSMVFRPRALPLLTPFKKKDGSEVYVWTTFSSDQIDLNYKSIDVLIRMMDVLLFYVKKGASMIRLDAIAYLWKEIGTSCIHLKQAHLFVKLMRIITEAVKKECIILTETNVPHKDNILYFGNGNDEAHMIYNFTLPP
;
A
#
# COMPACT_ATOMS: atom_id res chain seq x y z
N MET A 1 4.22 16.68 8.35
CA MET A 1 3.23 16.40 9.40
C MET A 1 2.30 17.56 9.68
N SER A 2 2.78 18.76 10.06
CA SER A 2 1.91 19.92 10.37
C SER A 2 1.04 20.43 9.20
N SER A 3 1.37 20.05 7.96
CA SER A 3 0.51 20.33 6.79
C SER A 3 -0.62 19.32 6.58
N ILE A 4 -0.64 18.21 7.34
CA ILE A 4 -1.62 17.13 7.25
C ILE A 4 -2.51 17.11 8.50
N TYR A 5 -1.92 17.26 9.69
CA TYR A 5 -2.59 17.14 10.97
C TYR A 5 -2.46 18.42 11.81
N PRO A 6 -3.39 18.66 12.76
CA PRO A 6 -3.25 19.71 13.76
C PRO A 6 -1.94 19.60 14.54
N ASP A 7 -1.41 20.72 15.03
CA ASP A 7 -0.04 20.80 15.58
C ASP A 7 0.29 19.74 16.64
N GLN A 8 -0.60 19.50 17.60
CA GLN A 8 -0.37 18.49 18.64
C GLN A 8 -0.29 17.07 18.06
N GLN A 9 -1.24 16.69 17.20
CA GLN A 9 -1.24 15.38 16.54
C GLN A 9 -0.06 15.22 15.57
N ALA A 10 0.34 16.31 14.90
CA ALA A 10 1.50 16.32 14.02
C ALA A 10 2.80 16.04 14.77
N LEU A 11 2.97 16.60 15.96
CA LEU A 11 4.12 16.32 16.84
C LEU A 11 4.13 14.87 17.31
N GLU A 12 3.01 14.40 17.87
CA GLU A 12 2.85 13.02 18.34
C GLU A 12 3.15 12.00 17.23
N ALA A 13 2.53 12.17 16.06
CA ALA A 13 2.76 11.26 14.95
C ALA A 13 4.20 11.33 14.41
N THR A 14 4.88 12.49 14.51
CA THR A 14 6.31 12.59 14.16
C THR A 14 7.17 11.79 15.13
N GLU A 15 6.93 11.90 16.44
CA GLU A 15 7.67 11.14 17.45
C GLU A 15 7.49 9.64 17.29
N GLU A 16 6.26 9.18 17.03
CA GLU A 16 5.96 7.76 16.82
C GLU A 16 6.61 7.22 15.54
N ILE A 17 6.60 7.98 14.43
CA ILE A 17 7.31 7.59 13.21
C ILE A 17 8.82 7.49 13.45
N LEU A 18 9.41 8.43 14.18
CA LEU A 18 10.83 8.37 14.55
C LEU A 18 11.13 7.16 15.43
N ASN A 19 10.22 6.76 16.32
CA ASN A 19 10.34 5.53 17.10
C ASN A 19 10.31 4.30 16.19
N LEU A 20 9.39 4.23 15.24
CA LEU A 20 9.34 3.14 14.27
C LEU A 20 10.62 3.03 13.45
N ILE A 21 11.13 4.15 12.91
CA ILE A 21 12.40 4.20 12.17
C ILE A 21 13.55 3.66 13.04
N ARG A 22 13.65 4.10 14.30
CA ARG A 22 14.66 3.59 15.24
C ARG A 22 14.52 2.09 15.50
N ASN A 23 13.30 1.56 15.57
CA ASN A 23 13.03 0.16 15.85
C ASN A 23 13.37 -0.76 14.66
N TYR A 24 13.05 -0.35 13.43
CA TYR A 24 13.39 -1.13 12.24
C TYR A 24 14.89 -1.04 11.87
N GLY A 25 15.52 0.08 12.26
CA GLY A 25 16.92 0.37 12.01
C GLY A 25 17.17 0.92 10.61
N TYR A 26 18.44 1.23 10.36
CA TYR A 26 18.92 1.82 9.13
C TYR A 26 19.69 0.77 8.33
N ASP A 27 19.39 0.66 7.04
CA ASP A 27 20.32 0.02 6.12
C ASP A 27 21.45 1.02 5.78
N LYS A 28 22.69 0.59 6.00
CA LYS A 28 23.88 1.41 5.77
C LYS A 28 24.50 1.15 4.41
N SER A 29 24.02 0.17 3.63
CA SER A 29 24.51 -0.04 2.28
C SER A 29 24.09 1.14 1.41
N MET A 30 25.07 1.96 1.00
CA MET A 30 24.84 2.98 -0.01
C MET A 30 25.25 2.41 -1.36
N GLU A 31 24.29 2.07 -2.22
CA GLU A 31 24.55 1.95 -3.65
C GLU A 31 24.31 3.30 -4.34
N GLU A 32 25.17 3.65 -5.30
CA GLU A 32 25.24 4.98 -5.91
C GLU A 32 24.21 5.25 -7.04
N SER A 33 23.24 4.37 -7.33
CA SER A 33 22.24 4.64 -8.39
C SER A 33 20.90 3.91 -8.21
N PHE A 34 19.80 4.63 -8.47
CA PHE A 34 18.41 4.19 -8.32
C PHE A 34 17.93 3.32 -9.50
N LEU A 35 18.13 3.78 -10.74
CA LEU A 35 17.66 3.15 -11.98
C LEU A 35 18.55 3.60 -13.16
N SER A 36 18.63 2.76 -14.19
CA SER A 36 19.31 3.00 -15.46
C SER A 36 18.46 2.51 -16.63
N GLU A 37 18.86 2.82 -17.86
CA GLU A 37 18.23 2.29 -19.08
C GLU A 37 18.32 0.76 -19.23
N LYS A 38 19.11 0.10 -18.37
CA LYS A 38 19.29 -1.36 -18.35
C LYS A 38 18.35 -2.06 -17.39
N ASP A 39 17.61 -1.32 -16.57
CA ASP A 39 16.72 -1.93 -15.59
C ASP A 39 15.43 -2.41 -16.25
N VAL A 40 15.09 -3.67 -15.97
CA VAL A 40 13.91 -4.34 -16.52
C VAL A 40 13.13 -4.99 -15.39
N LEU A 41 11.84 -4.67 -15.29
CA LEU A 41 10.92 -5.15 -14.26
C LEU A 41 10.05 -6.29 -14.81
N LEU A 42 10.11 -7.46 -14.18
CA LEU A 42 9.14 -8.53 -14.38
C LEU A 42 7.96 -8.35 -13.43
N ILE A 43 6.73 -8.31 -13.94
CA ILE A 43 5.51 -8.31 -13.12
C ILE A 43 4.81 -9.66 -13.30
N THR A 44 4.50 -10.35 -12.19
CA THR A 44 3.87 -11.68 -12.22
C THR A 44 3.04 -11.92 -10.97
N TYR A 45 2.02 -12.77 -11.05
CA TYR A 45 1.44 -13.36 -9.83
C TYR A 45 2.37 -14.44 -9.29
N GLY A 46 2.42 -14.58 -7.96
CA GLY A 46 3.24 -15.60 -7.27
C GLY A 46 2.90 -17.03 -7.65
N ASP A 47 1.74 -17.24 -8.29
CA ASP A 47 1.22 -18.54 -8.70
C ASP A 47 0.96 -18.68 -10.20
N SER A 48 1.55 -17.80 -11.01
CA SER A 48 1.51 -17.90 -12.48
C SER A 48 2.15 -19.20 -13.00
N LEU A 49 3.06 -19.79 -12.21
CA LEU A 49 3.68 -21.08 -12.47
C LEU A 49 3.45 -22.01 -11.26
N LYS A 50 3.04 -23.24 -11.54
CA LYS A 50 2.73 -24.25 -10.51
C LYS A 50 3.32 -25.60 -10.93
N ARG A 51 3.86 -26.34 -9.95
CA ARG A 51 4.15 -27.76 -10.05
C ARG A 51 3.37 -28.51 -8.97
N ASP A 52 3.00 -29.74 -9.25
CA ASP A 52 2.30 -30.58 -8.29
C ASP A 52 3.15 -30.79 -7.03
N ASN A 53 2.51 -30.68 -5.86
CA ASN A 53 3.12 -30.87 -4.54
C ASN A 53 4.26 -29.89 -4.18
N GLU A 54 4.31 -28.71 -4.83
CA GLU A 54 5.28 -27.65 -4.53
C GLU A 54 4.55 -26.33 -4.24
N LYS A 55 5.14 -25.49 -3.38
CA LYS A 55 4.63 -24.14 -3.13
C LYS A 55 4.87 -23.26 -4.36
N PRO A 56 3.88 -22.48 -4.85
CA PRO A 56 4.01 -21.70 -6.07
C PRO A 56 5.21 -20.76 -6.10
N LEU A 57 5.54 -20.10 -4.98
CA LEU A 57 6.72 -19.20 -4.93
C LEU A 57 8.04 -19.93 -5.15
N LYS A 58 8.15 -21.18 -4.69
CA LYS A 58 9.32 -22.01 -4.96
C LYS A 58 9.40 -22.37 -6.45
N THR A 59 8.28 -22.76 -7.06
CA THR A 59 8.25 -23.05 -8.51
C THR A 59 8.64 -21.82 -9.32
N LEU A 60 8.11 -20.65 -8.96
CA LEU A 60 8.44 -19.37 -9.61
C LEU A 60 9.93 -19.03 -9.44
N TYR A 61 10.49 -19.19 -8.24
CA TYR A 61 11.90 -18.95 -7.98
C TYR A 61 12.80 -19.84 -8.85
N ASP A 62 12.54 -21.16 -8.88
CA ASP A 62 13.33 -22.11 -9.68
C ASP A 62 13.32 -21.72 -11.17
N PHE A 63 12.15 -21.32 -11.70
CA PHE A 63 12.03 -20.86 -13.09
C PHE A 63 12.75 -19.54 -13.30
N TYR A 64 12.59 -18.58 -12.41
CA TYR A 64 13.24 -17.28 -12.49
C TYR A 64 14.77 -17.42 -12.55
N ILE A 65 15.36 -18.20 -11.65
CA ILE A 65 16.82 -18.40 -11.60
C ILE A 65 17.35 -19.12 -12.84
N LYS A 66 16.59 -20.06 -13.37
CA LYS A 66 17.01 -20.85 -14.53
C LYS A 66 16.92 -20.07 -15.82
N ASP A 67 15.80 -19.37 -16.02
CA ASP A 67 15.40 -18.90 -17.35
C ASP A 67 15.33 -17.36 -17.46
N LEU A 68 15.23 -16.61 -16.35
CA LEU A 68 14.90 -15.17 -16.37
C LEU A 68 15.91 -14.24 -15.68
N LYS A 69 16.71 -14.71 -14.72
CA LYS A 69 17.54 -13.86 -13.84
C LYS A 69 18.48 -12.89 -14.55
N ASP A 70 19.00 -13.26 -15.73
CA ASP A 70 19.96 -12.44 -16.47
C ASP A 70 19.26 -11.33 -17.30
N ALA A 71 17.93 -11.37 -17.39
CA ALA A 71 17.13 -10.41 -18.17
C ALA A 71 16.40 -9.37 -17.31
N PHE A 72 16.08 -9.68 -16.05
CA PHE A 72 15.25 -8.81 -15.19
C PHE A 72 15.97 -8.42 -13.92
N SER A 73 16.28 -7.14 -13.75
CA SER A 73 16.91 -6.62 -12.54
C SER A 73 15.93 -6.46 -11.37
N PHE A 74 14.63 -6.37 -11.66
CA PHE A 74 13.56 -6.31 -10.67
C PHE A 74 12.49 -7.37 -10.91
N ILE A 75 11.85 -7.80 -9.83
CA ILE A 75 10.60 -8.57 -9.89
C ILE A 75 9.55 -7.95 -8.98
N HIS A 76 8.36 -7.76 -9.53
CA HIS A 76 7.13 -7.40 -8.83
C HIS A 76 6.25 -8.64 -8.77
N ILE A 77 6.19 -9.24 -7.58
CA ILE A 77 5.23 -10.30 -7.29
C ILE A 77 3.96 -9.62 -6.79
N LEU A 78 2.91 -9.66 -7.62
CA LEU A 78 1.59 -9.08 -7.33
C LEU A 78 1.01 -9.66 -6.03
N PRO A 79 0.10 -8.93 -5.34
CA PRO A 79 0.02 -8.96 -3.89
C PRO A 79 0.03 -10.37 -3.31
N PHE A 80 1.12 -10.72 -2.65
CA PHE A 80 1.36 -12.07 -2.13
C PHE A 80 0.89 -12.24 -0.68
N PHE A 81 0.17 -11.26 -0.13
CA PHE A 81 -0.40 -11.31 1.22
C PHE A 81 -1.68 -12.17 1.24
N PRO A 82 -2.11 -12.73 2.39
CA PRO A 82 -3.44 -13.30 2.52
C PRO A 82 -4.50 -12.27 2.13
N TYR A 83 -5.45 -12.65 1.28
CA TYR A 83 -6.49 -11.76 0.77
C TYR A 83 -7.86 -12.46 0.73
N SER A 84 -8.94 -11.68 0.59
CA SER A 84 -10.32 -12.20 0.56
C SER A 84 -11.05 -12.01 -0.76
N SER A 85 -10.61 -11.10 -1.61
CA SER A 85 -11.15 -10.79 -2.94
C SER A 85 -10.16 -9.92 -3.74
N ASP A 86 -10.55 -9.55 -4.97
CA ASP A 86 -9.81 -8.62 -5.85
C ASP A 86 -8.37 -9.07 -6.13
N ASP A 87 -8.18 -10.37 -6.37
CA ASP A 87 -6.91 -10.99 -6.79
C ASP A 87 -5.66 -10.54 -6.00
N GLY A 88 -5.80 -10.42 -4.68
CA GLY A 88 -4.70 -10.02 -3.80
C GLY A 88 -4.86 -8.63 -3.17
N PHE A 89 -5.69 -7.76 -3.76
CA PHE A 89 -5.82 -6.36 -3.34
C PHE A 89 -6.78 -6.15 -2.16
N SER A 90 -7.64 -7.12 -1.80
CA SER A 90 -8.35 -7.09 -0.51
C SER A 90 -7.55 -7.79 0.58
N VAL A 91 -6.52 -7.11 1.11
CA VAL A 91 -5.52 -7.68 2.05
C VAL A 91 -6.10 -7.96 3.44
N ILE A 92 -5.93 -9.18 3.95
CA ILE A 92 -6.36 -9.64 5.29
C ILE A 92 -5.28 -9.37 6.34
N ASP A 93 -4.01 -9.61 6.02
CA ASP A 93 -2.87 -9.47 6.94
C ASP A 93 -1.62 -9.02 6.18
N TYR A 94 -1.26 -7.73 6.34
CA TYR A 94 -0.10 -7.14 5.69
C TYR A 94 1.23 -7.79 6.06
N LYS A 95 1.36 -8.45 7.21
CA LYS A 95 2.68 -8.93 7.70
C LYS A 95 2.92 -10.42 7.46
N LYS A 96 2.07 -11.07 6.66
CA LYS A 96 2.20 -12.49 6.30
C LYS A 96 2.22 -12.67 4.80
N VAL A 97 2.95 -13.68 4.35
CA VAL A 97 2.78 -14.21 2.99
C VAL A 97 1.58 -15.15 2.99
N ASN A 98 0.83 -15.17 1.89
CA ASN A 98 -0.29 -16.08 1.70
C ASN A 98 0.22 -17.54 1.79
N PRO A 99 -0.25 -18.35 2.75
CA PRO A 99 0.26 -19.70 2.94
C PRO A 99 0.00 -20.62 1.74
N GLU A 100 -0.94 -20.28 0.85
CA GLU A 100 -1.15 -21.01 -0.41
C GLU A 100 -0.01 -20.76 -1.41
N LEU A 101 0.69 -19.62 -1.30
CA LEU A 101 1.83 -19.25 -2.15
C LEU A 101 3.17 -19.73 -1.57
N GLY A 102 3.36 -19.58 -0.26
CA GLY A 102 4.62 -19.87 0.44
C GLY A 102 4.75 -19.09 1.74
N ASP A 103 5.98 -18.71 2.11
CA ASP A 103 6.28 -17.90 3.29
C ASP A 103 7.29 -16.77 3.02
N TRP A 104 7.72 -16.05 4.08
CA TRP A 104 8.67 -14.95 3.94
C TRP A 104 10.04 -15.39 3.39
N PRO A 105 10.67 -16.48 3.87
CA PRO A 105 11.86 -17.04 3.23
C PRO A 105 11.74 -17.22 1.72
N ASP A 106 10.59 -17.72 1.23
CA ASP A 106 10.38 -17.89 -0.22
C ASP A 106 10.44 -16.56 -0.99
N ILE A 107 9.90 -15.48 -0.43
CA ILE A 107 10.00 -14.12 -1.01
C ILE A 107 11.42 -13.56 -0.88
N GLU A 108 12.04 -13.69 0.30
CA GLU A 108 13.36 -13.14 0.60
C GLU A 108 14.47 -13.78 -0.25
N HIS A 109 14.30 -15.04 -0.67
CA HIS A 109 15.24 -15.74 -1.56
C HIS A 109 15.48 -15.02 -2.90
N PHE A 110 14.52 -14.25 -3.41
CA PHE A 110 14.71 -13.49 -4.65
C PHE A 110 15.73 -12.35 -4.50
N ASN A 111 15.93 -11.81 -3.29
CA ASN A 111 16.82 -10.66 -3.06
C ASN A 111 18.29 -10.94 -3.38
N SER A 112 18.73 -12.20 -3.44
CA SER A 112 20.11 -12.53 -3.82
C SER A 112 20.36 -12.41 -5.33
N HIS A 113 19.30 -12.24 -6.13
CA HIS A 113 19.38 -12.26 -7.59
C HIS A 113 18.70 -11.05 -8.25
N CYS A 114 17.75 -10.40 -7.58
CA CYS A 114 17.03 -9.26 -8.11
C CYS A 114 16.47 -8.35 -7.02
N LYS A 115 16.10 -7.14 -7.40
CA LYS A 115 15.44 -6.18 -6.53
C LYS A 115 13.93 -6.46 -6.47
N LEU A 116 13.39 -6.50 -5.26
CA LEU A 116 11.97 -6.81 -5.04
C LEU A 116 11.10 -5.55 -5.07
N MET A 117 9.95 -5.65 -5.75
CA MET A 117 8.87 -4.68 -5.71
C MET A 117 7.66 -5.27 -4.99
N PHE A 118 7.15 -4.59 -3.95
CA PHE A 118 5.97 -5.00 -3.19
C PHE A 118 4.81 -4.04 -3.42
N ASP A 119 3.58 -4.58 -3.47
CA ASP A 119 2.36 -3.79 -3.35
C ASP A 119 2.15 -3.33 -1.91
N PHE A 120 2.05 -2.02 -1.73
CA PHE A 120 1.56 -1.42 -0.51
C PHE A 120 0.10 -0.99 -0.70
N VAL A 121 -0.81 -1.93 -0.41
CA VAL A 121 -2.26 -1.70 -0.43
C VAL A 121 -2.67 -0.86 0.76
N LEU A 122 -2.52 0.44 0.60
CA LEU A 122 -2.58 1.37 1.71
C LEU A 122 -3.92 2.10 1.86
N ASN A 123 -4.70 2.23 0.79
CA ASN A 123 -5.98 2.93 0.88
C ASN A 123 -7.02 2.16 1.69
N HIS A 124 -7.00 0.84 1.59
CA HIS A 124 -8.06 -0.02 2.10
C HIS A 124 -7.52 -1.35 2.62
N ILE A 125 -8.32 -2.00 3.47
CA ILE A 125 -8.04 -3.33 4.04
C ILE A 125 -9.28 -4.23 3.88
N SER A 126 -9.08 -5.54 3.84
CA SER A 126 -10.17 -6.51 3.81
C SER A 126 -11.13 -6.37 5.01
N SER A 127 -12.42 -6.52 4.74
CA SER A 127 -13.47 -6.67 5.75
C SER A 127 -13.27 -7.91 6.64
N LYS A 128 -12.49 -8.89 6.17
CA LYS A 128 -12.13 -10.11 6.93
C LYS A 128 -10.86 -9.93 7.78
N SER A 129 -10.19 -8.78 7.66
CA SER A 129 -8.95 -8.49 8.39
C SER A 129 -9.15 -8.46 9.90
N ARG A 130 -8.06 -8.70 10.64
CA ARG A 130 -8.08 -8.56 12.10
C ARG A 130 -8.35 -7.12 12.51
N TRP A 131 -7.86 -6.12 11.77
CA TRP A 131 -8.04 -4.72 12.13
C TRP A 131 -9.52 -4.33 12.07
N PHE A 132 -10.21 -4.68 10.98
CA PHE A 132 -11.63 -4.35 10.86
C PHE A 132 -12.49 -5.07 11.89
N LYS A 133 -12.18 -6.34 12.21
CA LYS A 133 -12.82 -7.06 13.33
C LYS A 133 -12.65 -6.33 14.67
N ARG A 134 -11.46 -5.78 14.96
CA ARG A 134 -11.19 -5.02 16.19
C ARG A 134 -11.95 -3.69 16.22
N TYR A 135 -12.08 -3.02 15.08
CA TYR A 135 -12.94 -1.84 14.91
C TYR A 135 -14.42 -2.17 15.20
N LEU A 136 -14.97 -3.24 14.60
CA LEU A 136 -16.36 -3.67 14.88
C LEU A 136 -16.56 -4.08 16.35
N ASN A 137 -15.52 -4.64 16.98
CA ASN A 137 -15.50 -4.95 18.41
C ASN A 137 -15.33 -3.74 19.33
N GLN A 138 -15.09 -2.54 18.77
CA GLN A 138 -14.82 -1.31 19.51
C GLN A 138 -13.63 -1.44 20.46
N GLU A 139 -12.57 -2.12 20.02
CA GLU A 139 -11.35 -2.24 20.79
C GLU A 139 -10.54 -0.92 20.77
N ASN A 140 -9.91 -0.59 21.89
CA ASN A 140 -9.06 0.60 22.03
C ASN A 140 -7.98 0.66 20.92
N GLY A 141 -7.82 1.84 20.32
CA GLY A 141 -6.88 2.09 19.21
C GLY A 141 -7.35 1.61 17.83
N PHE A 142 -8.62 1.22 17.70
CA PHE A 142 -9.26 0.88 16.41
C PHE A 142 -10.53 1.68 16.13
N ALA A 143 -10.97 2.56 17.04
CA ALA A 143 -12.21 3.32 16.91
C ALA A 143 -12.25 4.12 15.59
N ASP A 144 -11.14 4.73 15.21
CA ASP A 144 -11.02 5.54 14.00
C ASP A 144 -10.38 4.77 12.83
N LEU A 145 -10.44 3.44 12.79
CA LEU A 145 -9.85 2.66 11.69
C LEU A 145 -10.56 2.94 10.35
N ALA A 146 -11.88 2.96 10.38
CA ALA A 146 -12.75 3.07 9.21
C ALA A 146 -13.51 4.41 9.21
N ILE A 147 -14.03 4.79 8.05
CA ILE A 147 -14.77 6.04 7.87
C ILE A 147 -16.27 5.73 7.93
N GLU A 148 -16.92 6.14 9.02
CA GLU A 148 -18.38 6.07 9.16
C GLU A 148 -19.02 7.32 8.56
N VAL A 149 -20.09 7.14 7.78
CA VAL A 149 -20.84 8.24 7.14
C VAL A 149 -22.33 7.99 7.32
N ASP A 150 -23.11 9.01 7.65
CA ASP A 150 -24.57 8.89 7.64
C ASP A 150 -25.03 8.62 6.18
N PRO A 151 -25.84 7.57 5.92
CA PRO A 151 -26.29 7.23 4.57
C PRO A 151 -27.08 8.35 3.86
N ASN A 152 -27.53 9.37 4.59
CA ASN A 152 -28.20 10.55 4.05
C ASN A 152 -27.26 11.70 3.65
N GLU A 153 -25.95 11.59 3.94
CA GLU A 153 -24.96 12.60 3.54
C GLU A 153 -24.84 12.70 2.01
N ASP A 154 -24.64 13.93 1.53
CA ASP A 154 -24.44 14.17 0.10
C ASP A 154 -23.02 13.77 -0.33
N VAL A 155 -22.93 12.58 -0.93
CA VAL A 155 -21.71 12.01 -1.50
C VAL A 155 -21.67 12.09 -3.04
N SER A 156 -22.47 12.98 -3.64
CA SER A 156 -22.59 13.11 -5.10
C SER A 156 -21.31 13.57 -5.79
N MET A 157 -20.48 14.35 -5.09
CA MET A 157 -19.20 14.82 -5.62
C MET A 157 -18.10 13.76 -5.61
N VAL A 158 -18.23 12.69 -4.82
CA VAL A 158 -17.21 11.66 -4.65
C VAL A 158 -16.98 10.92 -5.97
N PHE A 159 -15.73 10.91 -6.44
CA PHE A 159 -15.35 10.11 -7.59
C PHE A 159 -15.37 8.62 -7.25
N ARG A 160 -16.00 7.81 -8.11
CA ARG A 160 -16.11 6.36 -7.92
C ARG A 160 -15.50 5.63 -9.12
N PRO A 161 -14.44 4.82 -8.92
CA PRO A 161 -13.82 4.08 -10.01
C PRO A 161 -14.72 2.94 -10.52
N ARG A 162 -15.66 2.48 -9.68
CA ARG A 162 -16.62 1.41 -9.99
C ARG A 162 -18.04 1.92 -9.72
N ALA A 163 -19.01 1.47 -10.52
CA ALA A 163 -20.43 1.78 -10.33
C ALA A 163 -21.05 0.96 -9.19
N LEU A 164 -20.44 1.01 -8.00
CA LEU A 164 -20.86 0.32 -6.79
C LEU A 164 -21.29 1.32 -5.71
N PRO A 165 -22.09 0.89 -4.71
CA PRO A 165 -22.38 1.70 -3.54
C PRO A 165 -21.10 2.12 -2.82
N LEU A 166 -21.01 3.40 -2.44
CA LEU A 166 -19.86 3.93 -1.69
C LEU A 166 -19.87 3.49 -0.23
N LEU A 167 -21.06 3.31 0.35
CA LEU A 167 -21.24 3.00 1.76
C LEU A 167 -21.78 1.58 1.92
N THR A 168 -21.14 0.80 2.78
CA THR A 168 -21.54 -0.58 3.10
C THR A 168 -21.99 -0.65 4.56
N PRO A 169 -23.19 -1.20 4.88
CA PRO A 169 -23.65 -1.34 6.25
C PRO A 169 -22.91 -2.47 6.98
N PHE A 170 -22.52 -2.23 8.22
CA PHE A 170 -21.95 -3.19 9.14
C PHE A 170 -22.58 -3.06 10.53
N LYS A 171 -22.44 -4.12 11.35
CA LYS A 171 -22.94 -4.14 12.71
C LYS A 171 -21.77 -4.20 13.70
N LYS A 172 -21.70 -3.22 14.60
CA LYS A 172 -20.74 -3.23 15.72
C LYS A 172 -21.18 -4.22 16.79
N LYS A 173 -20.25 -4.55 17.70
CA LYS A 173 -20.47 -5.51 18.80
C LYS A 173 -21.58 -5.10 19.78
N ASP A 174 -21.83 -3.81 19.96
CA ASP A 174 -22.94 -3.30 20.77
C ASP A 174 -24.31 -3.38 20.08
N GLY A 175 -24.33 -3.80 18.82
CA GLY A 175 -25.53 -3.95 18.00
C GLY A 175 -25.87 -2.73 17.16
N SER A 176 -25.13 -1.62 17.25
CA SER A 176 -25.31 -0.46 16.38
C SER A 176 -24.99 -0.79 14.92
N GLU A 177 -25.79 -0.23 14.01
CA GLU A 177 -25.54 -0.29 12.56
C GLU A 177 -24.75 0.96 12.16
N VAL A 178 -23.71 0.76 11.34
CA VAL A 178 -22.84 1.81 10.82
C VAL A 178 -22.65 1.64 9.32
N TYR A 179 -22.51 2.74 8.60
CA TYR A 179 -22.28 2.75 7.16
C TYR A 179 -20.84 3.17 6.90
N VAL A 180 -20.04 2.22 6.39
CA VAL A 180 -18.59 2.38 6.25
C VAL A 180 -18.23 2.66 4.80
N TRP A 181 -17.29 3.58 4.59
CA TRP A 181 -16.75 3.93 3.28
C TRP A 181 -16.00 2.75 2.63
N THR A 182 -16.44 2.39 1.43
CA THR A 182 -15.92 1.26 0.64
C THR A 182 -15.83 1.63 -0.84
N THR A 183 -14.77 2.32 -1.24
CA THR A 183 -14.60 2.93 -2.58
C THR A 183 -14.64 1.89 -3.72
N PHE A 184 -14.11 0.69 -3.49
CA PHE A 184 -13.86 -0.31 -4.53
C PHE A 184 -14.80 -1.51 -4.49
N SER A 185 -15.14 -2.01 -3.30
CA SER A 185 -16.11 -3.08 -3.08
C SER A 185 -16.49 -3.16 -1.61
N SER A 186 -17.59 -3.81 -1.27
CA SER A 186 -18.02 -4.00 0.12
C SER A 186 -17.04 -4.78 0.99
N ASP A 187 -16.07 -5.48 0.39
CA ASP A 187 -15.00 -6.18 1.10
C ASP A 187 -13.76 -5.31 1.34
N GLN A 188 -13.64 -4.16 0.68
CA GLN A 188 -12.48 -3.26 0.76
C GLN A 188 -12.84 -2.03 1.60
N ILE A 189 -12.47 -2.07 2.87
CA ILE A 189 -12.73 -1.02 3.85
C ILE A 189 -11.69 0.08 3.71
N ASP A 190 -12.10 1.28 3.30
CA ASP A 190 -11.20 2.43 3.24
C ASP A 190 -10.71 2.82 4.64
N LEU A 191 -9.39 2.94 4.77
CA LEU A 191 -8.74 3.35 6.02
C LEU A 191 -8.87 4.86 6.23
N ASN A 192 -9.14 5.26 7.47
CA ASN A 192 -9.29 6.67 7.84
C ASN A 192 -7.95 7.33 8.16
N TYR A 193 -7.29 7.90 7.15
CA TYR A 193 -6.01 8.59 7.33
C TYR A 193 -6.09 9.92 8.10
N LYS A 194 -7.28 10.41 8.46
CA LYS A 194 -7.40 11.49 9.46
C LYS A 194 -6.99 11.03 10.86
N SER A 195 -6.99 9.73 11.11
CA SER A 195 -6.50 9.14 12.35
C SER A 195 -4.98 8.94 12.30
N ILE A 196 -4.27 9.46 13.31
CA ILE A 196 -2.84 9.19 13.46
C ILE A 196 -2.57 7.70 13.75
N ASP A 197 -3.48 6.99 14.43
CA ASP A 197 -3.32 5.55 14.70
C ASP A 197 -3.25 4.75 13.40
N VAL A 198 -4.08 5.11 12.41
CA VAL A 198 -4.05 4.50 11.07
C VAL A 198 -2.74 4.81 10.37
N LEU A 199 -2.28 6.06 10.40
CA LEU A 199 -0.97 6.44 9.85
C LEU A 199 0.15 5.60 10.48
N ILE A 200 0.26 5.54 11.80
CA ILE A 200 1.34 4.83 12.49
C ILE A 200 1.32 3.33 12.16
N ARG A 201 0.14 2.71 12.14
CA ARG A 201 -0.02 1.29 11.73
C ARG A 201 0.47 1.05 10.30
N MET A 202 0.18 1.97 9.39
CA MET A 202 0.57 1.82 7.98
C MET A 202 2.04 2.14 7.75
N MET A 203 2.64 3.08 8.49
CA MET A 203 4.09 3.30 8.45
C MET A 203 4.87 2.12 9.04
N ASP A 204 4.32 1.46 10.05
CA ASP A 204 4.87 0.20 10.57
C ASP A 204 4.83 -0.93 9.51
N VAL A 205 3.77 -1.01 8.70
CA VAL A 205 3.71 -1.94 7.55
C VAL A 205 4.74 -1.57 6.48
N LEU A 206 4.83 -0.29 6.11
CA LEU A 206 5.79 0.19 5.12
C LEU A 206 7.24 -0.13 5.52
N LEU A 207 7.62 0.18 6.75
CA LEU A 207 8.96 -0.09 7.27
C LEU A 207 9.22 -1.59 7.39
N PHE A 208 8.20 -2.38 7.73
CA PHE A 208 8.30 -3.83 7.68
C PHE A 208 8.60 -4.36 6.27
N TYR A 209 7.96 -3.81 5.23
CA TYR A 209 8.22 -4.20 3.83
C TYR A 209 9.66 -3.88 3.41
N VAL A 210 10.13 -2.68 3.74
CA VAL A 210 11.53 -2.29 3.49
C VAL A 210 12.49 -3.22 4.22
N LYS A 211 12.21 -3.54 5.49
CA LYS A 211 13.00 -4.49 6.29
C LYS A 211 13.02 -5.89 5.69
N LYS A 212 11.94 -6.29 5.03
CA LYS A 212 11.78 -7.57 4.31
C LYS A 212 12.41 -7.58 2.91
N GLY A 213 13.14 -6.53 2.55
CA GLY A 213 13.94 -6.48 1.33
C GLY A 213 13.30 -5.72 0.18
N ALA A 214 12.14 -5.09 0.37
CA ALA A 214 11.55 -4.24 -0.66
C ALA A 214 12.55 -3.18 -1.13
N SER A 215 12.79 -3.15 -2.43
CA SER A 215 13.62 -2.15 -3.12
C SER A 215 12.76 -1.19 -3.93
N MET A 216 11.51 -1.57 -4.20
CA MET A 216 10.47 -0.70 -4.74
C MET A 216 9.15 -0.95 -4.00
N ILE A 217 8.40 0.11 -3.72
CA ILE A 217 7.09 0.07 -3.09
C ILE A 217 6.08 0.70 -4.05
N ARG A 218 5.09 -0.09 -4.47
CA ARG A 218 3.94 0.39 -5.24
C ARG A 218 2.86 0.89 -4.30
N LEU A 219 2.54 2.19 -4.37
CA LEU A 219 1.47 2.80 -3.60
C LEU A 219 0.14 2.61 -4.33
N ASP A 220 -0.60 1.57 -3.93
CA ASP A 220 -1.88 1.21 -4.53
C ASP A 220 -3.00 2.15 -4.12
N ALA A 221 -3.80 2.63 -5.08
CA ALA A 221 -4.94 3.52 -4.82
C ALA A 221 -4.60 4.77 -3.98
N ILE A 222 -3.34 5.26 -4.06
CA ILE A 222 -2.86 6.41 -3.29
C ILE A 222 -3.68 7.69 -3.53
N ALA A 223 -4.26 7.85 -4.73
CA ALA A 223 -5.08 9.00 -5.06
C ALA A 223 -6.32 9.14 -4.17
N TYR A 224 -6.83 8.04 -3.62
CA TYR A 224 -8.05 7.98 -2.82
C TYR A 224 -7.80 8.13 -1.32
N LEU A 225 -6.54 8.29 -0.89
CA LEU A 225 -6.13 8.13 0.51
C LEU A 225 -6.90 9.04 1.48
N TRP A 226 -7.19 10.27 1.08
CA TRP A 226 -7.83 11.28 1.91
C TRP A 226 -9.28 11.55 1.48
N LYS A 227 -10.19 11.62 2.46
CA LYS A 227 -11.62 11.79 2.24
C LYS A 227 -12.11 13.10 2.85
N GLU A 228 -12.82 13.88 2.05
CA GLU A 228 -13.47 15.13 2.46
C GLU A 228 -14.81 15.23 1.72
N ILE A 229 -15.93 15.09 2.45
CA ILE A 229 -17.28 15.22 1.88
C ILE A 229 -17.44 16.62 1.28
N GLY A 230 -18.12 16.72 0.13
CA GLY A 230 -18.17 17.94 -0.67
C GLY A 230 -16.97 18.14 -1.61
N THR A 231 -16.09 17.13 -1.74
CA THR A 231 -15.01 17.10 -2.73
C THR A 231 -15.08 15.81 -3.56
N SER A 232 -14.15 15.66 -4.52
CA SER A 232 -14.02 14.43 -5.29
C SER A 232 -13.43 13.24 -4.51
N CYS A 233 -12.81 13.48 -3.34
CA CYS A 233 -12.06 12.47 -2.57
C CYS A 233 -10.99 11.72 -3.38
N ILE A 234 -10.49 12.34 -4.46
CA ILE A 234 -9.39 11.83 -5.27
C ILE A 234 -8.42 12.96 -5.57
N HIS A 235 -7.11 12.69 -5.52
CA HIS A 235 -6.02 13.66 -5.75
C HIS A 235 -6.01 14.86 -4.80
N LEU A 236 -6.63 14.74 -3.62
CA LEU A 236 -6.58 15.80 -2.63
C LEU A 236 -5.12 16.07 -2.21
N LYS A 237 -4.82 17.32 -1.82
CA LYS A 237 -3.48 17.77 -1.42
C LYS A 237 -2.82 16.81 -0.41
N GLN A 238 -3.60 16.25 0.49
CA GLN A 238 -3.13 15.31 1.51
C GLN A 238 -2.56 14.04 0.88
N ALA A 239 -3.15 13.49 -0.19
CA ALA A 239 -2.62 12.31 -0.89
C ALA A 239 -1.17 12.56 -1.36
N HIS A 240 -0.90 13.72 -1.95
CA HIS A 240 0.45 14.15 -2.32
C HIS A 240 1.38 14.29 -1.11
N LEU A 241 0.93 14.92 -0.03
CA LEU A 241 1.71 15.03 1.21
C LEU A 241 2.05 13.67 1.82
N PHE A 242 1.19 12.67 1.69
CA PHE A 242 1.46 11.31 2.12
C PHE A 242 2.52 10.60 1.25
N VAL A 243 2.54 10.86 -0.06
CA VAL A 243 3.60 10.36 -0.95
C VAL A 243 4.96 10.94 -0.51
N LYS A 244 5.01 12.26 -0.25
CA LYS A 244 6.22 12.91 0.29
C LYS A 244 6.66 12.29 1.62
N LEU A 245 5.70 12.08 2.53
CA LEU A 245 5.96 11.48 3.83
C LEU A 245 6.54 10.07 3.71
N MET A 246 5.91 9.21 2.90
CA MET A 246 6.39 7.84 2.69
C MET A 246 7.77 7.83 2.08
N ARG A 247 8.05 8.68 1.08
CA ARG A 247 9.38 8.83 0.52
C ARG A 247 10.42 9.23 1.57
N ILE A 248 10.14 10.26 2.37
CA ILE A 248 11.04 10.69 3.45
C ILE A 248 11.33 9.54 4.42
N ILE A 249 10.29 8.79 4.80
CA ILE A 249 10.42 7.66 5.73
C ILE A 249 11.24 6.53 5.10
N THR A 250 10.97 6.15 3.85
CA THR A 250 11.73 5.09 3.18
C THR A 250 13.17 5.49 2.94
N GLU A 251 13.43 6.71 2.46
CA GLU A 251 14.79 7.22 2.25
C GLU A 251 15.59 7.31 3.56
N ALA A 252 14.91 7.56 4.68
CA ALA A 252 15.55 7.58 5.98
C ALA A 252 16.09 6.19 6.40
N VAL A 253 15.43 5.09 6.01
CA VAL A 253 15.84 3.72 6.40
C VAL A 253 16.57 2.94 5.30
N LYS A 254 16.29 3.22 4.03
CA LYS A 254 16.87 2.57 2.86
C LYS A 254 16.82 3.56 1.70
N LYS A 255 17.93 4.26 1.47
CA LYS A 255 17.99 5.41 0.57
C LYS A 255 17.55 5.06 -0.85
N GLU A 256 17.89 3.87 -1.33
CA GLU A 256 17.60 3.39 -2.68
C GLU A 256 16.19 2.80 -2.87
N CYS A 257 15.33 2.85 -1.85
CA CYS A 257 13.97 2.34 -1.97
C CYS A 257 13.11 3.26 -2.85
N ILE A 258 12.66 2.73 -3.99
CA ILE A 258 11.86 3.46 -4.98
C ILE A 258 10.40 3.49 -4.54
N ILE A 259 9.84 4.70 -4.47
CA ILE A 259 8.40 4.91 -4.34
C ILE A 259 7.79 5.03 -5.73
N LEU A 260 6.87 4.13 -6.06
CA LEU A 260 6.11 4.14 -7.30
C LEU A 260 4.63 4.37 -6.97
N THR A 261 4.00 5.40 -7.56
CA THR A 261 2.55 5.60 -7.39
C THR A 261 1.76 4.89 -8.47
N GLU A 262 0.69 4.20 -8.08
CA GLU A 262 -0.30 3.74 -9.03
C GLU A 262 -1.54 4.63 -9.01
N THR A 263 -1.73 5.34 -10.12
CA THR A 263 -2.89 6.17 -10.37
C THR A 263 -3.31 6.03 -11.83
N ASN A 264 -4.26 5.14 -12.11
CA ASN A 264 -4.86 4.97 -13.43
C ASN A 264 -5.84 6.11 -13.76
N VAL A 265 -5.27 7.28 -14.05
CA VAL A 265 -5.98 8.54 -14.32
C VAL A 265 -5.38 9.23 -15.54
N PRO A 266 -6.01 10.28 -16.11
CA PRO A 266 -5.43 11.02 -17.22
C PRO A 266 -3.98 11.46 -16.93
N HIS A 267 -3.12 11.43 -17.96
CA HIS A 267 -1.68 11.71 -17.81
C HIS A 267 -1.38 12.98 -17.01
N LYS A 268 -2.16 14.04 -17.24
CA LYS A 268 -2.01 15.36 -16.60
C LYS A 268 -2.12 15.30 -15.08
N ASP A 269 -2.96 14.41 -14.56
CA ASP A 269 -3.17 14.24 -13.12
C ASP A 269 -2.12 13.29 -12.54
N ASN A 270 -1.77 12.24 -13.28
CA ASN A 270 -0.78 11.24 -12.90
C ASN A 270 0.64 11.84 -12.76
N ILE A 271 1.07 12.73 -13.67
CA ILE A 271 2.39 13.38 -13.59
C ILE A 271 2.57 14.28 -12.36
N LEU A 272 1.49 14.72 -11.73
CA LEU A 272 1.57 15.57 -10.54
C LEU A 272 2.16 14.81 -9.33
N TYR A 273 2.15 13.48 -9.36
CA TYR A 273 2.74 12.64 -8.32
C TYR A 273 4.28 12.61 -8.32
N PHE A 274 4.93 13.27 -9.28
CA PHE A 274 6.35 13.62 -9.16
C PHE A 274 6.58 14.81 -8.21
N GLY A 275 5.53 15.52 -7.81
CA GLY A 275 5.62 16.72 -6.97
C GLY A 275 6.37 17.84 -7.69
N ASN A 276 7.46 18.32 -7.09
CA ASN A 276 8.36 19.28 -7.73
C ASN A 276 9.42 18.65 -8.65
N GLY A 277 9.31 17.34 -8.91
CA GLY A 277 10.26 16.53 -9.67
C GLY A 277 11.23 15.73 -8.78
N ASN A 278 11.36 16.07 -7.49
CA ASN A 278 12.35 15.46 -6.59
C ASN A 278 11.83 15.17 -5.17
N ASP A 279 10.55 15.42 -4.86
CA ASP A 279 10.06 15.33 -3.47
C ASP A 279 8.86 14.37 -3.24
N GLU A 280 8.23 13.85 -4.29
CA GLU A 280 7.17 12.81 -4.21
C GLU A 280 7.63 11.48 -4.81
N ALA A 281 6.85 10.83 -5.68
CA ALA A 281 7.19 9.53 -6.22
C ALA A 281 8.48 9.61 -7.04
N HIS A 282 9.25 8.52 -7.03
CA HIS A 282 10.40 8.34 -7.90
C HIS A 282 9.94 7.87 -9.30
N MET A 283 8.83 7.12 -9.34
CA MET A 283 8.23 6.57 -10.55
C MET A 283 6.71 6.70 -10.52
N ILE A 284 6.12 6.81 -11.70
CA ILE A 284 4.68 6.66 -11.92
C ILE A 284 4.48 5.69 -13.08
N TYR A 285 3.36 4.96 -13.10
CA TYR A 285 2.98 4.21 -14.30
C TYR A 285 2.61 5.16 -15.44
N ASN A 286 3.04 4.91 -16.67
CA ASN A 286 2.57 5.68 -17.83
C ASN A 286 1.40 4.96 -18.52
N PHE A 287 0.21 5.01 -17.93
CA PHE A 287 -1.00 4.37 -18.48
C PHE A 287 -1.45 4.91 -19.85
N THR A 288 -0.97 6.09 -20.25
CA THR A 288 -1.31 6.68 -21.56
C THR A 288 -0.46 6.17 -22.70
N LEU A 289 0.68 5.53 -22.43
CA LEU A 289 1.37 4.74 -23.43
C LEU A 289 0.63 3.39 -23.54
N PRO A 290 0.13 3.02 -24.73
CA PRO A 290 -0.41 1.69 -24.92
C PRO A 290 0.70 0.64 -24.69
N PRO A 291 0.37 -0.57 -24.21
CA PRO A 291 1.29 -1.70 -24.24
C PRO A 291 1.69 -2.07 -25.67
#